data_AF-A0AAV9Z529-F1
#
_entry.id   AF-A0AAV9Z529-F1
#
_cell.length_a   1.000
_cell.length_b   1.000
_cell.length_c   1.000
_cell.angle_alpha   90.00
_cell.angle_beta   90.00
_cell.angle_gamma   90.00
#
_symmetry.space_group_name_H-M   'P 1'
#
loop_
_entity.id
_entity.type
_entity.pdbx_description
1 polymer ?
#
loop_
_entity_poly.entity_id
_entity_poly.type
_entity_poly.pdbx_seq_one_letter_code
_entity_poly.pdbx_strand_id
1 'polypeptide(L)'
;MGPEPDSNVSSSSLKITKLPKLKDDGSNWGTYKDLAMNAIVAKGLRRHVTGTVRVPPTLEERDGEFFLPNRLAPLSEDELEAHEDKLDEYLQKQAQVRQIIYETVSEATFMRIKTQPNAQLMIIALTNIFENKGEMVQMDTLTRLQTMRCLADDDVVKHITEMQRLKEALAAMGAPITDHAFSTYIK
;
A
#
# COMPACT_ATOMS: atom_id res chain seq x y z
N MET A 1 -43.11 18.01 26.24
CA MET A 1 -41.76 18.27 25.68
C MET A 1 -40.84 17.24 26.30
N GLY A 2 -40.57 16.15 25.57
CA GLY A 2 -39.54 15.17 25.97
C GLY A 2 -38.17 15.64 25.46
N PRO A 3 -37.06 15.29 26.12
CA PRO A 3 -35.74 15.60 25.60
C PRO A 3 -35.40 14.63 24.47
N GLU A 4 -34.91 15.17 23.36
CA GLU A 4 -34.32 14.39 22.26
C GLU A 4 -32.99 13.77 22.71
N PRO A 5 -32.68 12.53 22.29
CA PRO A 5 -31.34 11.97 22.50
C PRO A 5 -30.40 12.49 21.42
N ASP A 6 -29.39 13.26 21.83
CA ASP A 6 -28.22 13.58 21.02
C ASP A 6 -27.53 12.28 20.58
N SER A 7 -27.75 11.89 19.33
CA SER A 7 -26.98 10.84 18.66
C SER A 7 -25.57 11.38 18.39
N ASN A 8 -24.70 11.25 19.40
CA ASN A 8 -23.27 11.41 19.24
C ASN A 8 -22.75 10.28 18.34
N VAL A 9 -22.85 10.48 17.02
CA VAL A 9 -22.16 9.66 16.03
C VAL A 9 -20.67 9.90 16.25
N SER A 10 -20.07 9.01 17.04
CA SER A 10 -18.64 8.97 17.26
C SER A 10 -17.97 8.65 15.93
N SER A 11 -17.65 9.70 15.17
CA SER A 11 -16.74 9.63 14.05
C SER A 11 -15.38 9.30 14.63
N SER A 12 -15.11 8.00 14.78
CA SER A 12 -13.78 7.48 15.08
C SER A 12 -12.87 7.80 13.90
N SER A 13 -12.39 9.04 13.91
CA SER A 13 -11.20 9.49 13.18
C SER A 13 -10.01 8.77 13.80
N LEU A 14 -9.87 7.49 13.44
CA LEU A 14 -8.65 6.74 13.63
C LEU A 14 -7.56 7.56 12.96
N LYS A 15 -6.73 8.22 13.78
CA LYS A 15 -5.54 8.94 13.34
C LYS A 15 -4.82 8.00 12.39
N ILE A 16 -4.82 8.31 11.10
CA ILE A 16 -4.04 7.58 10.11
C ILE A 16 -2.61 7.66 10.65
N THR A 17 -2.13 6.55 11.19
CA THR A 17 -0.72 6.37 11.54
C THR A 17 0.03 6.81 10.29
N LYS A 18 0.77 7.93 10.35
CA LYS A 18 1.39 8.55 9.17
C LYS A 18 2.21 7.48 8.45
N LEU A 19 1.64 6.92 7.39
CA LEU A 19 2.33 5.93 6.59
C LEU A 19 3.59 6.60 6.03
N PRO A 20 4.75 5.93 6.06
CA PRO A 20 5.94 6.50 5.47
C PRO A 20 5.69 6.75 3.98
N LYS A 21 6.28 7.82 3.45
CA LYS A 21 6.31 8.02 2.00
C LYS A 21 7.16 6.90 1.38
N LEU A 22 6.67 6.30 0.31
CA LEU A 22 7.42 5.33 -0.48
C LEU A 22 8.51 6.07 -1.26
N LYS A 23 9.76 5.66 -1.08
CA LYS A 23 10.90 6.22 -1.81
C LYS A 23 10.95 5.64 -3.22
N ASP A 24 11.28 6.48 -4.20
CA ASP A 24 11.33 6.09 -5.62
C ASP A 24 12.41 5.03 -5.94
N ASP A 25 13.45 4.97 -5.11
CA ASP A 25 14.49 3.94 -5.15
C ASP A 25 14.01 2.57 -4.63
N GLY A 26 12.89 2.52 -3.91
CA GLY A 26 12.34 1.30 -3.32
C GLY A 26 13.08 0.83 -2.06
N SER A 27 14.01 1.61 -1.51
CA SER A 27 14.78 1.20 -0.32
C SER A 27 13.88 0.87 0.86
N ASN A 28 12.81 1.63 1.10
CA ASN A 28 11.86 1.34 2.17
C ASN A 28 10.67 0.44 1.76
N TRP A 29 10.74 -0.24 0.61
CA TRP A 29 9.61 -0.98 0.05
C TRP A 29 9.04 -2.03 1.01
N GLY A 30 9.89 -2.88 1.60
CA GLY A 30 9.43 -3.94 2.52
C GLY A 30 8.64 -3.38 3.71
N THR A 31 9.23 -2.43 4.44
CA THR A 31 8.59 -1.74 5.56
C THR A 31 7.32 -1.00 5.14
N TYR A 32 7.34 -0.31 3.99
CA TYR A 32 6.17 0.39 3.46
C TYR A 32 5.03 -0.58 3.15
N LYS A 33 5.31 -1.68 2.47
CA LYS A 33 4.34 -2.71 2.05
C LYS A 33 3.60 -3.26 3.27
N ASP A 34 4.31 -3.63 4.33
CA ASP A 34 3.71 -4.15 5.55
C ASP A 34 2.80 -3.13 6.24
N LEU A 35 3.26 -1.89 6.39
CA LEU A 35 2.48 -0.82 7.01
C LEU A 35 1.25 -0.44 6.19
N ALA A 36 1.38 -0.31 4.87
CA ALA A 36 0.28 0.01 3.97
C ALA A 36 -0.79 -1.10 3.98
N MET A 37 -0.38 -2.38 3.91
CA MET A 37 -1.32 -3.50 3.98
C MET A 37 -2.02 -3.56 5.34
N ASN A 38 -1.31 -3.33 6.44
CA ASN A 38 -1.92 -3.28 7.76
C ASN A 38 -2.96 -2.14 7.87
N ALA A 39 -2.66 -0.95 7.35
CA ALA A 39 -3.60 0.17 7.32
C ALA A 39 -4.87 -0.13 6.51
N ILE A 40 -4.72 -0.80 5.37
CA ILE A 40 -5.84 -1.25 4.52
C ILE A 40 -6.69 -2.29 5.27
N VAL A 41 -6.06 -3.27 5.91
CA VAL A 41 -6.74 -4.31 6.69
C VAL A 41 -7.45 -3.73 7.91
N ALA A 42 -6.84 -2.78 8.61
CA ALA A 42 -7.43 -2.09 9.77
C ALA A 42 -8.72 -1.32 9.40
N LYS A 43 -8.87 -0.92 8.13
CA LYS A 43 -10.09 -0.31 7.59
C LYS A 43 -11.11 -1.33 7.03
N GLY A 44 -10.86 -2.63 7.18
CA GLY A 44 -11.75 -3.69 6.67
C GLY A 44 -11.67 -3.89 5.15
N LEU A 45 -10.66 -3.33 4.47
CA LEU A 45 -10.58 -3.28 3.01
C LEU A 45 -9.82 -4.46 2.39
N ARG A 46 -9.44 -5.47 3.18
CA ARG A 46 -8.62 -6.62 2.74
C ARG A 46 -9.13 -7.28 1.45
N ARG A 47 -10.43 -7.47 1.30
CA ARG A 47 -11.01 -8.16 0.13
C ARG A 47 -10.87 -7.37 -1.17
N HIS A 48 -10.79 -6.04 -1.09
CA HIS A 48 -10.59 -5.17 -2.26
C HIS A 48 -9.17 -5.26 -2.81
N VAL A 49 -8.20 -5.63 -1.97
CA VAL A 49 -6.79 -5.74 -2.36
C VAL A 49 -6.37 -7.16 -2.69
N THR A 50 -7.06 -8.16 -2.16
CA THR A 50 -6.85 -9.57 -2.54
C THR A 50 -7.66 -10.02 -3.74
N GLY A 51 -8.56 -9.17 -4.25
CA GLY A 51 -9.42 -9.51 -5.39
C GLY A 51 -10.58 -10.45 -5.07
N THR A 52 -10.91 -10.61 -3.79
CA THR A 52 -11.95 -11.54 -3.33
C THR A 52 -13.27 -10.83 -3.01
N VAL A 53 -13.33 -9.52 -3.19
CA VAL A 53 -14.56 -8.73 -3.08
C VAL A 53 -15.48 -9.09 -4.25
N ARG A 54 -16.79 -9.20 -3.97
CA ARG A 54 -17.78 -9.39 -5.03
C ARG A 54 -18.15 -8.02 -5.60
N VAL A 55 -17.95 -7.85 -6.90
CA VAL A 55 -18.36 -6.65 -7.62
C VAL A 55 -19.86 -6.75 -7.89
N PRO A 56 -20.66 -5.74 -7.56
CA PRO A 56 -22.06 -5.68 -8.00
C PRO A 56 -22.14 -5.84 -9.53
N PRO A 57 -23.02 -6.71 -10.03
CA PRO A 57 -23.13 -6.95 -11.47
C PRO A 57 -23.60 -5.70 -12.20
N THR A 58 -23.12 -5.48 -13.41
CA THR A 58 -23.68 -4.44 -14.28
C THR A 58 -25.13 -4.79 -14.62
N LEU A 59 -26.04 -3.84 -14.46
CA LEU A 59 -27.44 -4.02 -14.83
C LEU A 59 -27.62 -3.95 -16.35
N GLU A 60 -28.59 -4.71 -16.86
CA GLU A 60 -29.04 -4.66 -18.25
C GLU A 60 -30.29 -3.80 -18.33
N GLU A 61 -30.29 -2.77 -19.17
CA GLU A 61 -31.47 -1.96 -19.44
C GLU A 61 -32.22 -2.53 -20.67
N ARG A 62 -33.52 -2.80 -20.53
CA ARG A 62 -34.39 -3.23 -21.62
C ARG A 62 -35.73 -2.51 -21.51
N ASP A 63 -36.12 -1.80 -22.57
CA ASP A 63 -37.38 -1.05 -22.64
C ASP A 63 -37.60 -0.06 -21.47
N GLY A 64 -36.52 0.51 -20.93
CA GLY A 64 -36.56 1.46 -19.80
C GLY A 64 -36.63 0.81 -18.41
N GLU A 65 -36.59 -0.53 -18.33
CA GLU A 65 -36.52 -1.28 -17.08
C GLU A 65 -35.12 -1.88 -16.88
N PHE A 66 -34.71 -2.03 -15.62
CA PHE A 66 -33.40 -2.59 -15.26
C PHE A 66 -33.50 -4.06 -14.84
N PHE A 67 -32.53 -4.85 -15.26
CA PHE A 67 -32.47 -6.29 -14.99
C PHE A 67 -31.10 -6.69 -14.46
N LEU A 68 -31.08 -7.65 -13.55
CA LEU A 68 -29.84 -8.38 -13.26
C LEU A 68 -29.48 -9.29 -14.44
N PRO A 69 -28.19 -9.57 -14.68
CA PRO A 69 -27.78 -10.49 -15.72
C PRO A 69 -28.49 -11.83 -15.59
N ASN A 70 -29.09 -12.31 -16.69
CA ASN A 70 -29.89 -13.54 -16.76
C ASN A 70 -31.21 -13.54 -15.97
N ARG A 71 -31.68 -12.39 -15.48
CA ARG A 71 -33.01 -12.25 -14.87
C ARG A 71 -34.02 -11.86 -15.95
N LEU A 72 -35.17 -12.54 -15.96
CA LEU A 72 -36.27 -12.22 -16.89
C LEU A 72 -37.20 -11.13 -16.36
N ALA A 73 -37.40 -11.07 -15.04
CA ALA A 73 -38.24 -10.07 -14.40
C ALA A 73 -37.45 -8.78 -14.11
N PRO A 74 -38.05 -7.59 -14.32
CA PRO A 74 -37.41 -6.33 -13.98
C PRO A 74 -37.14 -6.23 -12.48
N LEU A 75 -36.18 -5.39 -12.14
CA LEU A 75 -35.94 -4.96 -10.77
C LEU A 75 -37.09 -4.03 -10.35
N SER A 76 -37.62 -4.26 -9.16
CA SER A 76 -38.43 -3.25 -8.49
C SER A 76 -37.57 -2.05 -8.09
N GLU A 77 -38.22 -0.91 -7.82
CA GLU A 77 -37.54 0.31 -7.37
C GLU A 77 -36.64 0.06 -6.15
N ASP A 78 -37.17 -0.65 -5.13
CA ASP A 78 -36.41 -1.00 -3.92
C ASP A 78 -35.20 -1.91 -4.22
N GLU A 79 -35.30 -2.80 -5.21
CA GLU A 79 -34.18 -3.66 -5.62
C GLU A 79 -33.13 -2.88 -6.42
N LEU A 80 -33.55 -1.88 -7.20
CA LEU A 80 -32.68 -0.99 -7.96
C LEU A 80 -31.88 -0.09 -7.01
N GLU A 81 -32.55 0.61 -6.10
CA GLU A 81 -31.91 1.44 -5.06
C GLU A 81 -30.90 0.62 -4.24
N ALA A 82 -31.31 -0.58 -3.78
CA ALA A 82 -30.43 -1.47 -3.02
C ALA A 82 -29.27 -2.07 -3.84
N HIS A 83 -29.32 -2.01 -5.17
CA HIS A 83 -28.19 -2.36 -6.04
C HIS A 83 -27.24 -1.18 -6.18
N GLU A 84 -27.76 0.02 -6.41
CA GLU A 84 -26.99 1.26 -6.51
C GLU A 84 -26.21 1.54 -5.22
N ASP A 85 -26.84 1.38 -4.05
CA ASP A 85 -26.20 1.47 -2.74
C ASP A 85 -24.98 0.55 -2.60
N LYS A 86 -25.11 -0.70 -3.10
CA LYS A 86 -24.01 -1.68 -3.05
C LYS A 86 -22.89 -1.31 -4.02
N LEU A 87 -23.23 -0.74 -5.18
CA LEU A 87 -22.26 -0.25 -6.14
C LEU A 87 -21.49 0.93 -5.57
N ASP A 88 -22.17 1.89 -4.96
CA ASP A 88 -21.57 3.04 -4.30
C ASP A 88 -20.69 2.62 -3.13
N GLU A 89 -21.14 1.71 -2.27
CA GLU A 89 -20.32 1.16 -1.18
C GLU A 89 -19.05 0.48 -1.74
N TYR A 90 -19.19 -0.29 -2.82
CA TYR A 90 -18.05 -0.93 -3.48
C TYR A 90 -17.06 0.11 -4.02
N LEU A 91 -17.53 1.13 -4.75
CA LEU A 91 -16.71 2.19 -5.35
C LEU A 91 -16.04 3.05 -4.28
N GLN A 92 -16.76 3.38 -3.21
CA GLN A 92 -16.23 4.12 -2.06
C GLN A 92 -15.07 3.36 -1.41
N LYS A 93 -15.22 2.05 -1.19
CA LYS A 93 -14.15 1.21 -0.62
C LYS A 93 -12.95 1.08 -1.56
N GLN A 94 -13.18 0.99 -2.88
CA GLN A 94 -12.10 1.05 -3.87
C GLN A 94 -11.34 2.39 -3.79
N ALA A 95 -12.06 3.51 -3.68
CA ALA A 95 -11.48 4.84 -3.55
C ALA A 95 -10.68 5.01 -2.26
N GLN A 96 -11.15 4.46 -1.13
CA GLN A 96 -10.42 4.50 0.15
C GLN A 96 -9.06 3.79 0.06
N VAL A 97 -8.98 2.63 -0.59
CA VAL A 97 -7.68 1.96 -0.80
C VAL A 97 -6.77 2.82 -1.67
N ARG A 98 -7.30 3.37 -2.76
CA ARG A 98 -6.54 4.23 -3.68
C ARG A 98 -5.98 5.45 -2.95
N GLN A 99 -6.78 6.10 -2.12
CA GLN A 99 -6.37 7.27 -1.35
C GLN A 99 -5.16 6.96 -0.44
N ILE A 100 -5.20 5.85 0.30
CA ILE A 100 -4.09 5.42 1.17
C ILE A 100 -2.77 5.33 0.40
N ILE A 101 -2.81 4.76 -0.81
CA ILE A 101 -1.63 4.60 -1.65
C ILE A 101 -1.23 5.93 -2.30
N TYR A 102 -2.16 6.67 -2.88
CA TYR A 102 -1.87 7.93 -3.58
C TYR A 102 -1.28 9.00 -2.66
N GLU A 103 -1.71 9.03 -1.40
CA GLU A 103 -1.16 9.94 -0.39
C GLU A 103 0.26 9.57 0.02
N THR A 104 0.79 8.41 -0.35
CA THR A 104 2.08 7.92 0.15
C THR A 104 3.13 7.68 -0.94
N VAL A 105 2.74 7.69 -2.21
CA VAL A 105 3.67 7.53 -3.35
C VAL A 105 4.05 8.88 -3.98
N SER A 106 5.12 8.88 -4.79
CA SER A 106 5.50 10.04 -5.62
C SER A 106 4.53 10.26 -6.78
N GLU A 107 4.55 11.45 -7.37
CA GLU A 107 3.74 11.76 -8.57
C GLU A 107 4.08 10.83 -9.74
N ALA A 108 5.37 10.54 -9.96
CA ALA A 108 5.82 9.62 -11.00
C ALA A 108 5.23 8.22 -10.81
N THR A 109 5.21 7.73 -9.57
CA THR A 109 4.61 6.43 -9.23
C THR A 109 3.09 6.46 -9.41
N PHE A 110 2.43 7.52 -8.90
CA PHE A 110 1.00 7.74 -9.07
C PHE A 110 0.57 7.65 -10.54
N MET A 111 1.28 8.36 -11.43
CA MET A 111 0.98 8.37 -12.87
C MET A 111 1.04 6.98 -13.51
N ARG A 112 1.85 6.06 -12.99
CA ARG A 112 1.97 4.69 -13.49
C ARG A 112 0.86 3.76 -12.99
N ILE A 113 0.34 3.99 -11.78
CA ILE A 113 -0.64 3.11 -11.15
C ILE A 113 -2.09 3.62 -11.26
N LYS A 114 -2.30 4.91 -11.57
CA LYS A 114 -3.65 5.52 -11.58
C LYS A 114 -4.60 4.91 -12.62
N THR A 115 -4.06 4.34 -13.70
CA THR A 115 -4.84 3.74 -14.80
C THR A 115 -5.38 2.35 -14.48
N GLN A 116 -4.97 1.76 -13.35
CA GLN A 116 -5.42 0.43 -12.97
C GLN A 116 -6.92 0.46 -12.63
N PRO A 117 -7.72 -0.52 -13.11
CA PRO A 117 -9.18 -0.44 -13.04
C PRO A 117 -9.74 -0.70 -11.63
N ASN A 118 -9.01 -1.42 -10.79
CA ASN A 118 -9.38 -1.65 -9.40
C ASN A 118 -8.16 -1.61 -8.46
N ALA A 119 -8.41 -1.54 -7.15
CA ALA A 119 -7.38 -1.43 -6.13
C ALA A 119 -6.45 -2.64 -6.05
N GLN A 120 -6.95 -3.85 -6.33
CA GLN A 120 -6.10 -5.05 -6.42
C GLN A 120 -5.05 -4.88 -7.51
N LEU A 121 -5.46 -4.53 -8.74
CA LEU A 121 -4.54 -4.35 -9.85
C LEU A 121 -3.59 -3.16 -9.63
N MET A 122 -4.05 -2.11 -8.94
CA MET A 122 -3.19 -1.01 -8.48
C MET A 122 -2.08 -1.50 -7.53
N ILE A 123 -2.41 -2.35 -6.55
CA ILE A 123 -1.44 -2.91 -5.60
C ILE A 123 -0.48 -3.89 -6.27
N ILE A 124 -0.96 -4.71 -7.21
CA ILE A 124 -0.11 -5.59 -8.02
C ILE A 124 0.87 -4.75 -8.85
N ALA A 125 0.38 -3.70 -9.52
CA ALA A 125 1.23 -2.80 -10.29
C ALA A 125 2.27 -2.11 -9.41
N LEU A 126 1.88 -1.63 -8.22
CA LEU A 126 2.81 -1.04 -7.25
C LEU A 126 3.88 -2.05 -6.82
N THR A 127 3.47 -3.28 -6.51
CA THR A 127 4.37 -4.38 -6.12
C THR A 127 5.39 -4.66 -7.23
N ASN A 128 4.94 -4.78 -8.48
CA ASN A 128 5.82 -5.02 -9.62
C ASN A 128 6.83 -3.89 -9.87
N ILE A 129 6.52 -2.65 -9.49
CA ILE A 129 7.44 -1.52 -9.62
C ILE A 129 8.57 -1.60 -8.59
N PHE A 130 8.27 -2.04 -7.37
CA PHE A 130 9.15 -1.84 -6.22
C PHE A 130 9.77 -3.10 -5.64
N GLU A 131 9.23 -4.30 -5.88
CA GLU A 131 9.79 -5.56 -5.35
C GLU A 131 11.25 -5.74 -5.84
N ASN A 132 11.45 -5.76 -7.16
CA ASN A 132 12.78 -5.94 -7.75
C ASN A 132 13.73 -4.76 -7.47
N LYS A 133 13.19 -3.54 -7.38
CA LYS A 133 14.01 -2.34 -7.07
C LYS A 133 14.52 -2.38 -5.64
N GLY A 134 13.65 -2.72 -4.69
CA GLY A 134 14.01 -2.86 -3.28
C GLY A 134 15.08 -3.94 -3.10
N GLU A 135 14.91 -5.10 -3.75
CA GLU A 135 15.91 -6.18 -3.75
C GLU A 135 17.25 -5.72 -4.33
N MET A 136 17.25 -5.01 -5.46
CA MET A 136 18.47 -4.51 -6.09
C MET A 136 19.21 -3.50 -5.22
N VAL A 137 18.50 -2.55 -4.60
CA VAL A 137 19.11 -1.55 -3.70
C VAL A 137 19.64 -2.21 -2.43
N GLN A 138 18.93 -3.21 -1.89
CA GLN A 138 19.40 -3.99 -0.77
C GLN A 138 20.71 -4.73 -1.10
N MET A 139 20.76 -5.40 -2.25
CA MET A 139 21.95 -6.13 -2.71
C MET A 139 23.14 -5.19 -2.97
N ASP A 140 22.92 -4.05 -3.62
CA ASP A 140 23.96 -3.04 -3.84
C ASP A 140 24.51 -2.50 -2.51
N THR A 141 23.63 -2.18 -1.57
CA THR A 141 24.02 -1.68 -0.23
C THR A 141 24.83 -2.73 0.53
N LEU A 142 24.44 -4.00 0.48
CA LEU A 142 25.19 -5.11 1.07
C LEU A 142 26.57 -5.27 0.41
N THR A 143 26.62 -5.22 -0.92
CA THR A 143 27.87 -5.35 -1.68
C THR A 143 28.83 -4.22 -1.34
N ARG A 144 28.32 -2.99 -1.26
CA ARG A 144 29.10 -1.82 -0.85
C ARG A 144 29.63 -1.97 0.58
N LEU A 145 28.82 -2.48 1.51
CA LEU A 145 29.27 -2.76 2.87
C LEU A 145 30.38 -3.83 2.91
N GLN A 146 30.26 -4.90 2.13
CA GLN A 146 31.25 -6.00 2.11
C GLN A 146 32.57 -5.62 1.42
N THR A 147 32.52 -4.72 0.45
CA THR A 147 33.67 -4.32 -0.37
C THR A 147 34.36 -3.05 0.11
N MET A 148 33.74 -2.26 1.00
CA MET A 148 34.35 -1.08 1.60
C MET A 148 35.66 -1.45 2.31
N ARG A 149 36.71 -0.65 2.10
CA ARG A 149 38.03 -0.80 2.72
C ARG A 149 38.47 0.51 3.34
N CYS A 150 39.18 0.42 4.46
CA CYS A 150 39.89 1.53 5.05
C CYS A 150 41.36 1.47 4.60
N LEU A 151 41.82 2.45 3.84
CA LEU A 151 43.22 2.53 3.42
C LEU A 151 44.09 3.09 4.55
N ALA A 152 45.42 2.93 4.43
CA ALA A 152 46.37 3.30 5.49
C ALA A 152 46.31 4.79 5.89
N ASP A 153 45.95 5.66 4.94
CA ASP A 153 45.85 7.11 5.15
C ASP A 153 44.40 7.59 5.38
N ASP A 154 43.42 6.67 5.44
CA ASP A 154 42.01 7.01 5.62
C ASP A 154 41.65 7.28 7.08
N ASP A 155 40.63 8.12 7.25
CA ASP A 155 40.00 8.38 8.55
C ASP A 155 39.14 7.18 8.96
N VAL A 156 39.68 6.34 9.85
CA VAL A 156 39.02 5.14 10.38
C VAL A 156 37.66 5.46 11.01
N VAL A 157 37.51 6.62 11.65
CA VAL A 157 36.24 7.01 12.29
C VAL A 157 35.18 7.28 11.22
N LYS A 158 35.54 8.02 10.16
CA LYS A 158 34.63 8.22 9.01
C LYS A 158 34.28 6.91 8.32
N HIS A 159 35.26 6.02 8.16
CA HIS A 159 35.04 4.70 7.56
C HIS A 159 34.02 3.88 8.37
N ILE A 160 34.22 3.73 9.68
CA ILE A 160 33.30 2.98 10.56
C ILE A 160 31.91 3.64 10.57
N THR A 161 31.85 4.97 10.59
CA THR A 161 30.57 5.71 10.56
C THR A 161 29.78 5.41 9.29
N GLU A 162 30.43 5.38 8.13
CA GLU A 162 29.75 5.05 6.87
C GLU A 162 29.34 3.56 6.82
N MET A 163 30.16 2.65 7.33
CA MET A 163 29.76 1.24 7.46
C MET A 163 28.53 1.06 8.37
N GLN A 164 28.49 1.77 9.51
CA GLN A 164 27.32 1.78 10.40
C GLN A 164 26.08 2.31 9.68
N ARG A 165 26.22 3.39 8.91
CA ARG A 165 25.12 3.93 8.09
C ARG A 165 24.58 2.91 7.08
N LEU A 166 25.45 2.14 6.42
CA LEU A 166 25.03 1.08 5.49
C LEU A 166 24.33 -0.07 6.21
N LYS A 167 24.81 -0.46 7.39
CA LYS A 167 24.17 -1.47 8.25
C LYS A 167 22.76 -1.03 8.68
N GLU A 168 22.63 0.21 9.14
CA GLU A 168 21.34 0.80 9.53
C GLU A 168 20.39 0.90 8.33
N ALA A 169 20.91 1.28 7.16
CA ALA A 169 20.13 1.30 5.93
C ALA A 169 19.58 -0.11 5.63
N LEU A 170 20.43 -1.15 5.64
CA LEU A 170 20.01 -2.54 5.42
C LEU A 170 18.93 -3.00 6.41
N ALA A 171 19.06 -2.64 7.70
CA ALA A 171 18.01 -2.91 8.68
C ALA A 171 16.69 -2.19 8.34
N ALA A 172 16.74 -0.92 7.92
CA ALA A 172 15.55 -0.17 7.49
C ALA A 172 14.89 -0.73 6.22
N MET A 173 15.66 -1.40 5.37
CA MET A 173 15.19 -2.13 4.18
C MET A 173 14.70 -3.57 4.50
N GLY A 174 14.67 -3.97 5.77
CA GLY A 174 14.18 -5.29 6.19
C GLY A 174 15.22 -6.43 6.11
N ALA A 175 16.50 -6.11 5.88
CA ALA A 175 17.60 -7.09 5.90
C ALA A 175 18.66 -6.72 6.95
N PRO A 176 18.34 -6.82 8.25
CA PRO A 176 19.30 -6.50 9.30
C PRO A 176 20.50 -7.45 9.27
N ILE A 177 21.70 -6.89 9.44
CA ILE A 177 22.94 -7.66 9.57
C ILE A 177 23.29 -7.78 11.06
N THR A 178 23.65 -8.99 11.49
CA THR A 178 24.11 -9.26 12.85
C THR A 178 25.44 -8.56 13.14
N ASP A 179 25.69 -8.23 14.40
CA ASP A 179 26.96 -7.61 14.81
C ASP A 179 28.18 -8.47 14.44
N HIS A 180 28.03 -9.79 14.54
CA HIS A 180 29.06 -10.74 14.14
C HIS A 180 29.37 -10.63 12.65
N ALA A 181 28.36 -10.72 11.77
CA ALA A 181 28.59 -10.58 10.33
C ALA A 181 29.16 -9.20 9.96
N PHE A 182 28.64 -8.14 10.60
CA PHE A 182 29.15 -6.78 10.42
C PHE A 182 30.65 -6.68 10.76
N SER A 183 31.10 -7.27 11.88
CA SER A 183 32.51 -7.27 12.26
C SER A 183 33.43 -7.93 11.24
N THR A 184 32.95 -8.96 10.51
CA THR A 184 33.74 -9.63 9.46
C THR A 184 33.94 -8.78 8.20
N TYR A 185 33.15 -7.71 8.04
CA TYR A 185 33.24 -6.81 6.89
C TYR A 185 34.20 -5.63 7.10
N ILE A 186 34.57 -5.34 8.36
CA ILE A 186 35.50 -4.25 8.69
C ILE A 186 36.90 -4.67 8.24
N LYS A 187 37.46 -3.98 7.23
CA LYS A 187 38.75 -4.30 6.63
C LYS A 187 39.53 -3.06 6.25
#